data_AF-A0A0N0VE82-F1
#
_entry.id   AF-A0A0N0VE82-F1
#
_cell.length_a   1.000
_cell.length_b   1.000
_cell.length_c   1.000
_cell.angle_alpha   90.00
_cell.angle_beta   90.00
_cell.angle_gamma   90.00
#
_symmetry.space_group_name_H-M   'P 1'
#
loop_
_entity.id
_entity.type
_entity.pdbx_description
1 polymer ?
#
loop_
_entity_poly.entity_id
_entity_poly.type
_entity_poly.pdbx_seq_one_letter_code
_entity_poly.pdbx_strand_id
1 'polypeptide(L)'
;MPALKPLLVFGLRGTLMERIHVRNVPENMPAPDLTVGTSKVWLRPHMMEVLRALQPHCRLAIWSSTTARNSHPLVSAVFDSYLQSPAAAAASVTRSESSRGGGFAKTPVPPTAAPSATAAASASETSSGRGGRFDKKKKASPAEEAVTEEAAALAPIRFEFVWTREHTRADDFRRLNATVLDDNHATVKDLSQLFAQFPAIAQPENTVLIDDTPSKAKMHADNYLWLDTCQGLNVTETNGMRRLQEFVMQELVPARDVRDVLCRRIRND
;
A
#
# COMPACT_ATOMS: atom_id res chain seq x y z
N MET A 1 9.47 -2.98 -23.54
CA MET A 1 8.72 -2.35 -22.44
C MET A 1 9.37 -2.81 -21.15
N PRO A 2 9.69 -1.93 -20.19
CA PRO A 2 10.17 -2.37 -18.88
C PRO A 2 9.13 -3.28 -18.22
N ALA A 3 9.60 -4.29 -17.47
CA ALA A 3 8.70 -5.17 -16.72
C ALA A 3 7.89 -4.34 -15.70
N LEU A 4 6.59 -4.60 -15.61
CA LEU A 4 5.73 -3.94 -14.63
C LEU A 4 6.15 -4.39 -13.22
N LYS A 5 6.21 -3.44 -12.28
CA LYS A 5 6.38 -3.79 -10.87
C LYS A 5 5.21 -4.68 -10.42
N PRO A 6 5.45 -5.67 -9.54
CA PRO A 6 4.36 -6.46 -9.01
C PRO A 6 3.32 -5.59 -8.30
N LEU A 7 2.04 -5.89 -8.51
CA LEU A 7 0.90 -5.29 -7.81
C LEU A 7 0.41 -6.26 -6.75
N LEU A 8 0.59 -5.89 -5.48
CA LEU A 8 0.15 -6.67 -4.33
C LEU A 8 -1.20 -6.13 -3.83
N VAL A 9 -2.25 -6.94 -3.98
CA VAL A 9 -3.62 -6.60 -3.57
C VAL A 9 -3.94 -7.33 -2.28
N PHE A 10 -3.96 -6.60 -1.17
CA PHE A 10 -4.18 -7.16 0.15
C PHE A 10 -5.67 -7.23 0.52
N GLY A 11 -6.10 -8.35 1.10
CA GLY A 11 -7.25 -8.37 2.00
C GLY A 11 -7.03 -7.39 3.17
N LEU A 12 -8.12 -6.99 3.82
CA LEU A 12 -8.04 -6.06 4.95
C LEU A 12 -8.14 -6.81 6.28
N ARG A 13 -9.36 -7.19 6.66
CA ARG A 13 -9.60 -7.99 7.86
C ARG A 13 -9.03 -9.39 7.68
N GLY A 14 -8.31 -9.89 8.68
CA GLY A 14 -7.68 -11.21 8.70
C GLY A 14 -6.38 -11.32 7.93
N THR A 15 -6.12 -10.41 6.99
CA THR A 15 -4.83 -10.31 6.29
C THR A 15 -3.89 -9.30 6.94
N LEU A 16 -4.34 -8.05 7.07
CA LEU A 16 -3.52 -6.91 7.53
C LEU A 16 -3.85 -6.48 8.96
N MET A 17 -5.07 -6.72 9.40
CA MET A 17 -5.54 -6.34 10.73
C MET A 17 -6.72 -7.22 11.14
N GLU A 18 -6.99 -7.28 12.43
CA GLU A 18 -8.26 -7.78 12.94
C GLU A 18 -9.13 -6.63 13.45
N ARG A 19 -10.44 -6.76 13.20
CA ARG A 19 -11.44 -5.81 13.68
C ARG A 19 -12.57 -6.56 14.35
N ILE A 20 -12.85 -6.21 15.61
CA ILE A 20 -13.91 -6.82 16.40
C ILE A 20 -14.81 -5.73 16.97
N HIS A 21 -16.13 -5.92 16.92
CA HIS A 21 -17.08 -5.03 17.56
C HIS A 21 -16.88 -5.05 19.08
N VAL A 22 -16.98 -3.92 19.78
CA VAL A 22 -16.70 -3.80 21.23
C VAL A 22 -17.45 -4.80 22.11
N ARG A 23 -18.64 -5.24 21.70
CA ARG A 23 -19.46 -6.22 22.42
C ARG A 23 -19.01 -7.68 22.26
N ASN A 24 -18.15 -7.94 21.27
CA ASN A 24 -17.74 -9.28 20.86
C ASN A 24 -16.25 -9.52 21.09
N VAL A 25 -15.55 -8.62 21.79
CA VAL A 25 -14.12 -8.76 22.08
C VAL A 25 -13.93 -9.90 23.08
N PRO A 26 -13.19 -10.97 22.74
CA PRO A 26 -12.86 -12.02 23.68
C PRO A 26 -12.06 -11.49 24.88
N GLU A 27 -12.28 -12.06 26.07
CA GLU A 27 -11.65 -11.62 27.34
C GLU A 27 -10.12 -11.63 27.31
N ASN A 28 -9.55 -12.54 26.53
CA ASN A 28 -8.12 -12.80 26.40
C ASN A 28 -7.46 -12.10 25.19
N MET A 29 -8.15 -11.17 24.54
CA MET A 29 -7.51 -10.34 23.51
C MET A 29 -6.48 -9.39 24.13
N PRO A 30 -5.34 -9.15 23.46
CA PRO A 30 -4.41 -8.09 23.87
C PRO A 30 -5.06 -6.71 23.76
N ALA A 31 -4.39 -5.69 24.31
CA ALA A 31 -4.84 -4.31 24.14
C ALA A 31 -4.94 -3.96 22.64
N PRO A 32 -6.03 -3.32 22.20
CA PRO A 32 -6.19 -2.92 20.79
C PRO A 32 -5.26 -1.75 20.45
N ASP A 33 -4.73 -1.75 19.23
CA ASP A 33 -3.89 -0.65 18.72
C ASP A 33 -4.70 0.63 18.55
N LEU A 34 -5.96 0.51 18.14
CA LEU A 34 -6.87 1.65 17.99
C LEU A 34 -8.34 1.27 18.13
N THR A 35 -9.19 2.30 18.22
CA THR A 35 -10.65 2.16 18.20
C THR A 35 -11.20 3.02 17.06
N VAL A 36 -12.05 2.42 16.21
CA VAL A 36 -12.73 3.10 15.11
C VAL A 36 -14.22 2.88 15.25
N GLY A 37 -14.95 3.94 15.64
CA GLY A 37 -16.36 3.85 16.01
C GLY A 37 -16.57 2.86 17.17
N THR A 38 -17.45 1.87 16.97
CA THR A 38 -17.72 0.81 17.95
C THR A 38 -16.87 -0.45 17.73
N SER A 39 -15.76 -0.35 17.00
CA SER A 39 -14.87 -1.48 16.74
C SER A 39 -13.49 -1.26 17.36
N LYS A 40 -12.96 -2.30 18.00
CA LYS A 40 -11.56 -2.42 18.39
C LYS A 40 -10.76 -3.00 17.22
N VAL A 41 -9.56 -2.48 16.99
CA VAL A 41 -8.71 -2.86 15.86
C VAL A 41 -7.35 -3.26 16.37
N TRP A 42 -6.84 -4.38 15.87
CA TRP A 42 -5.49 -4.88 16.10
C TRP A 42 -4.77 -4.96 14.76
N LEU A 43 -3.64 -4.28 14.65
CA LEU A 43 -2.80 -4.33 13.47
C LEU A 43 -2.03 -5.64 13.47
N ARG A 44 -1.86 -6.24 12.30
CA ARG A 44 -0.97 -7.39 12.19
C ARG A 44 0.46 -6.96 12.52
N PRO A 45 1.19 -7.68 13.39
CA PRO A 45 2.56 -7.32 13.75
C PRO A 45 3.45 -7.16 12.51
N HIS A 46 4.34 -6.16 12.57
CA HIS A 46 5.24 -5.75 11.48
C HIS A 46 4.58 -5.28 10.18
N MET A 47 3.24 -5.15 10.11
CA MET A 47 2.55 -4.75 8.88
C MET A 47 3.11 -3.45 8.30
N MET A 48 3.25 -2.41 9.12
CA MET A 48 3.67 -1.10 8.63
C MET A 48 5.12 -1.10 8.13
N GLU A 49 6.01 -1.78 8.85
CA GLU A 49 7.42 -1.93 8.48
C GLU A 49 7.54 -2.67 7.13
N VAL A 50 6.83 -3.79 7.00
CA VAL A 50 6.84 -4.62 5.79
C VAL A 50 6.24 -3.88 4.60
N LEU A 51 5.07 -3.25 4.74
CA LEU A 51 4.45 -2.51 3.64
C LEU A 51 5.35 -1.36 3.15
N ARG A 52 6.04 -0.66 4.06
CA ARG A 52 7.02 0.36 3.68
C ARG A 52 8.22 -0.22 2.96
N ALA A 53 8.73 -1.37 3.40
CA ALA A 53 9.85 -2.05 2.74
C ALA A 53 9.47 -2.59 1.35
N LEU A 54 8.21 -2.97 1.12
CA LEU A 54 7.73 -3.48 -0.17
C LEU A 54 7.42 -2.37 -1.18
N GLN A 55 6.94 -1.20 -0.74
CA GLN A 55 6.52 -0.09 -1.62
C GLN A 55 7.55 0.37 -2.68
N PRO A 56 8.87 0.39 -2.42
CA PRO A 56 9.85 0.74 -3.44
C PRO A 56 9.90 -0.26 -4.59
N HIS A 57 9.56 -1.53 -4.33
CA HIS A 57 9.68 -2.65 -5.27
C HIS A 57 8.34 -3.08 -5.86
N CYS A 58 7.25 -2.84 -5.13
CA CYS A 58 5.91 -3.28 -5.47
C CYS A 58 4.92 -2.10 -5.44
N ARG A 59 3.84 -2.25 -6.20
CA ARG A 59 2.66 -1.41 -6.10
C ARG A 59 1.73 -2.05 -5.07
N LEU A 60 1.13 -1.25 -4.19
CA LEU A 60 0.31 -1.76 -3.09
C LEU A 60 -1.15 -1.37 -3.33
N ALA A 61 -2.07 -2.26 -3.02
CA ALA A 61 -3.50 -1.97 -3.03
C ALA A 61 -4.25 -2.74 -1.94
N ILE A 62 -5.44 -2.25 -1.59
CA ILE A 62 -6.35 -2.92 -0.66
C ILE A 62 -7.58 -3.36 -1.41
N TRP A 63 -8.08 -4.56 -1.11
CA TRP A 63 -9.41 -5.01 -1.50
C TRP A 63 -10.10 -5.65 -0.29
N SER A 64 -10.96 -4.88 0.38
CA SER A 64 -11.70 -5.36 1.54
C SER A 64 -12.97 -6.12 1.13
N SER A 65 -13.33 -7.17 1.87
CA SER A 65 -14.64 -7.82 1.75
C SER A 65 -15.76 -7.07 2.50
N THR A 66 -15.43 -6.00 3.24
CA THR A 66 -16.43 -5.15 3.93
C THR A 66 -16.82 -3.93 3.09
N THR A 67 -18.02 -3.42 3.33
CA THR A 67 -18.56 -2.24 2.62
C THR A 67 -17.70 -1.00 2.83
N ALA A 68 -17.79 -0.05 1.90
CA ALA A 68 -17.04 1.21 1.96
C ALA A 68 -17.23 1.99 3.27
N ARG A 69 -18.46 2.00 3.82
CA ARG A 69 -18.79 2.61 5.12
C ARG A 69 -17.92 2.07 6.26
N ASN A 70 -17.51 0.80 6.19
CA ASN A 70 -16.66 0.18 7.20
C ASN A 70 -15.17 0.28 6.84
N SER A 71 -14.82 0.03 5.58
CA SER A 71 -13.43 -0.08 5.13
C SER A 71 -12.73 1.28 5.09
N HIS A 72 -13.36 2.33 4.56
CA HIS A 72 -12.68 3.63 4.38
C HIS A 72 -12.28 4.28 5.71
N PRO A 73 -13.14 4.34 6.75
CA PRO A 73 -12.71 4.90 8.04
C PRO A 73 -11.57 4.11 8.69
N LEU A 74 -11.53 2.79 8.51
CA LEU A 74 -10.43 1.96 9.02
C LEU A 74 -9.12 2.24 8.30
N VAL A 75 -9.14 2.24 6.97
CA VAL A 75 -7.95 2.53 6.17
C VAL A 75 -7.42 3.93 6.48
N SER A 76 -8.30 4.94 6.53
CA SER A 76 -7.91 6.30 6.91
C SER A 76 -7.33 6.33 8.34
N ALA A 77 -8.03 5.76 9.33
CA ALA A 77 -7.55 5.76 10.70
C ALA A 77 -6.21 5.02 10.89
N VAL A 78 -5.94 3.96 10.13
CA VAL A 78 -4.70 3.19 10.24
C VAL A 78 -3.57 3.82 9.45
N PHE A 79 -3.79 4.28 8.22
CA PHE A 79 -2.70 4.73 7.36
C PHE A 79 -2.48 6.24 7.38
N ASP A 80 -3.49 7.04 7.75
CA ASP A 80 -3.33 8.49 7.94
C ASP A 80 -2.80 8.82 9.35
N SER A 81 -3.12 8.01 10.38
CA SER A 81 -2.60 8.25 11.75
C SER A 81 -1.08 8.09 11.85
N TYR A 82 -0.48 7.24 11.02
CA TYR A 82 0.97 7.10 10.95
C TYR A 82 1.68 8.28 10.29
N LEU A 83 0.95 9.19 9.64
CA LEU A 83 1.47 10.50 9.22
C LEU A 83 1.56 11.48 10.40
N GLN A 84 0.79 11.25 11.45
CA GLN A 84 0.62 12.15 12.60
C GLN A 84 1.32 11.65 13.87
N SER A 85 2.00 10.51 13.82
CA SER A 85 2.78 10.00 14.95
C SER A 85 3.91 10.98 15.33
N PRO A 86 4.15 11.24 16.63
CA PRO A 86 5.22 12.15 17.09
C PRO A 86 6.62 11.78 16.57
N ALA A 87 6.85 10.51 16.21
CA ALA A 87 8.10 10.07 15.58
C ALA A 87 8.29 10.67 14.16
N ALA A 88 7.21 10.93 13.42
CA ALA A 88 7.25 11.62 12.14
C ALA A 88 7.30 13.16 12.29
N ALA A 89 6.69 13.70 13.35
CA ALA A 89 6.75 15.14 13.66
C ALA A 89 8.14 15.59 14.16
N ALA A 90 8.85 14.76 14.92
CA ALA A 90 10.21 15.06 15.39
C ALA A 90 11.23 15.18 14.25
N ALA A 91 11.01 14.47 13.12
CA ALA A 91 11.85 14.55 11.93
C ALA A 91 11.60 15.80 11.07
N SER A 92 10.48 16.53 11.27
CA SER A 92 10.19 17.77 10.55
C SER A 92 10.68 19.03 11.26
N VAL A 93 10.98 18.94 12.56
CA VAL A 93 11.35 20.09 13.41
C VAL A 93 12.85 20.41 13.37
N THR A 94 13.70 19.53 12.83
CA THR A 94 15.15 19.76 12.70
C THR A 94 15.59 20.56 11.47
N ARG A 95 14.65 21.11 10.68
CA ARG A 95 14.97 22.10 9.63
C ARG A 95 14.25 23.42 9.87
N SER A 96 14.82 24.25 10.75
CA SER A 96 14.66 25.70 10.72
C SER A 96 15.58 26.36 11.78
N GLU A 97 16.88 26.39 11.51
CA GLU A 97 17.79 27.30 12.21
C GLU A 97 17.74 28.69 11.58
N SER A 98 17.67 29.70 12.44
CA SER A 98 18.25 31.04 12.29
C SER A 98 18.37 31.67 10.90
N SER A 99 17.59 32.72 10.65
CA SER A 99 18.16 33.96 10.12
C SER A 99 17.28 35.17 10.45
N ARG A 100 17.97 36.25 10.80
CA ARG A 100 17.46 37.58 11.14
C ARG A 100 16.82 38.26 9.93
N GLY A 101 15.85 39.13 10.20
CA GLY A 101 15.79 40.45 9.57
C GLY A 101 14.56 40.79 8.72
N GLY A 102 13.73 41.68 9.27
CA GLY A 102 13.28 42.89 8.55
C GLY A 102 11.99 42.84 7.70
N GLY A 103 10.92 43.45 8.24
CA GLY A 103 10.25 44.55 7.54
C GLY A 103 9.05 44.28 6.61
N PHE A 104 7.90 44.79 7.06
CA PHE A 104 6.78 45.37 6.28
C PHE A 104 5.79 44.49 5.47
N ALA A 105 4.63 44.27 6.12
CA ALA A 105 3.27 44.69 5.75
C ALA A 105 2.58 44.33 4.40
N LYS A 106 1.32 43.88 4.58
CA LYS A 106 0.09 43.93 3.75
C LYS A 106 -0.30 42.74 2.85
N THR A 107 -1.43 42.15 3.22
CA THR A 107 -2.44 41.38 2.47
C THR A 107 -3.32 42.30 1.58
N PRO A 108 -4.30 41.80 0.78
CA PRO A 108 -4.38 40.56 -0.03
C PRO A 108 -5.09 40.73 -1.42
N VAL A 109 -5.03 39.66 -2.25
CA VAL A 109 -6.06 39.12 -3.20
C VAL A 109 -6.29 39.80 -4.59
N PRO A 110 -6.64 39.01 -5.65
CA PRO A 110 -6.53 39.32 -7.09
C PRO A 110 -7.90 39.67 -7.72
N PRO A 111 -8.07 39.85 -9.07
CA PRO A 111 -8.37 38.69 -9.94
C PRO A 111 -8.06 38.82 -11.47
N THR A 112 -8.32 37.70 -12.16
CA THR A 112 -8.89 37.55 -13.54
C THR A 112 -8.06 37.71 -14.82
N ALA A 113 -7.94 36.56 -15.49
CA ALA A 113 -8.36 36.22 -16.86
C ALA A 113 -7.69 36.87 -18.10
N ALA A 114 -7.27 35.96 -18.99
CA ALA A 114 -6.74 36.08 -20.36
C ALA A 114 -7.81 36.60 -21.37
N PRO A 115 -7.62 36.57 -22.72
CA PRO A 115 -6.45 36.21 -23.56
C PRO A 115 -6.17 37.19 -24.72
N SER A 116 -5.07 36.99 -25.46
CA SER A 116 -5.06 36.80 -26.94
C SER A 116 -3.76 37.26 -27.63
N ALA A 117 -3.20 36.28 -28.35
CA ALA A 117 -2.76 36.34 -29.75
C ALA A 117 -1.47 37.05 -30.20
N THR A 118 -0.76 36.25 -31.01
CA THR A 118 -0.06 36.53 -32.29
C THR A 118 1.42 36.91 -32.33
N ALA A 119 2.12 36.03 -33.08
CA ALA A 119 3.09 36.32 -34.15
C ALA A 119 4.60 36.10 -33.87
N ALA A 120 5.05 34.92 -34.31
CA ALA A 120 5.97 34.70 -35.43
C ALA A 120 7.49 35.01 -35.34
N ALA A 121 8.23 34.02 -35.87
CA ALA A 121 9.50 34.05 -36.61
C ALA A 121 10.81 34.16 -35.81
N SER A 122 11.60 33.07 -35.79
CA SER A 122 12.87 32.89 -36.55
C SER A 122 14.10 33.37 -35.73
N ALA A 123 15.30 32.80 -35.74
CA ALA A 123 15.95 31.79 -36.55
C ALA A 123 17.05 31.08 -35.72
N SER A 124 17.63 30.06 -36.34
CA SER A 124 18.78 29.24 -35.95
C SER A 124 20.04 30.01 -35.52
N GLU A 125 20.85 29.41 -34.63
CA GLU A 125 22.30 29.27 -34.87
C GLU A 125 22.94 28.17 -34.02
N THR A 126 23.68 27.32 -34.72
CA THR A 126 24.62 26.32 -34.21
C THR A 126 25.88 26.97 -33.64
N SER A 127 26.41 26.48 -32.53
CA SER A 127 27.87 26.43 -32.38
C SER A 127 28.33 25.27 -31.49
N SER A 128 29.33 24.59 -32.04
CA SER A 128 30.09 23.49 -31.47
C SER A 128 31.07 23.97 -30.40
N GLY A 129 31.11 23.29 -29.25
CA GLY A 129 32.11 23.48 -28.20
C GLY A 129 32.67 22.14 -27.73
N ARG A 130 33.88 21.82 -28.23
CA ARG A 130 34.68 20.64 -27.91
C ARG A 130 35.41 20.87 -26.58
N GLY A 131 35.34 19.91 -25.65
CA GLY A 131 36.13 19.98 -24.41
C GLY A 131 35.93 18.77 -23.51
N GLY A 132 36.77 17.75 -23.66
CA GLY A 132 36.81 16.61 -22.74
C GLY A 132 37.54 16.95 -21.44
N ARG A 133 37.12 16.36 -20.32
CA ARG A 133 38.01 16.03 -19.20
C ARG A 133 37.34 15.13 -18.16
N PHE A 134 37.92 13.93 -18.02
CA PHE A 134 38.11 13.10 -16.84
C PHE A 134 36.95 12.75 -15.90
N ASP A 135 36.70 11.45 -15.81
CA ASP A 135 36.08 10.72 -14.71
C ASP A 135 36.42 11.27 -13.32
N LYS A 136 35.36 11.49 -12.53
CA LYS A 136 35.42 11.29 -11.08
C LYS A 136 34.11 10.69 -10.61
N LYS A 137 34.12 9.35 -10.53
CA LYS A 137 33.12 8.51 -9.87
C LYS A 137 32.99 8.99 -8.42
N LYS A 138 31.97 9.81 -8.12
CA LYS A 138 31.62 10.22 -6.77
C LYS A 138 30.99 9.00 -6.09
N LYS A 139 31.80 8.29 -5.30
CA LYS A 139 31.34 7.25 -4.37
C LYS A 139 30.52 7.98 -3.30
N ALA A 140 29.23 7.64 -3.19
CA ALA A 140 28.36 8.17 -2.14
C ALA A 140 28.95 7.84 -0.77
N SER A 141 28.83 8.79 0.16
CA SER A 141 29.34 8.66 1.52
C SER A 141 28.37 7.81 2.34
N PRO A 142 28.83 6.96 3.29
CA PRO A 142 27.95 6.13 4.12
C PRO A 142 26.88 6.92 4.90
N ALA A 143 27.14 8.21 5.16
CA ALA A 143 26.21 9.11 5.84
C ALA A 143 25.07 9.62 4.94
N GLU A 144 25.24 9.71 3.62
CA GLU A 144 24.14 10.11 2.71
C GLU A 144 23.18 8.94 2.41
N GLU A 145 23.69 7.70 2.37
CA GLU A 145 22.86 6.50 2.28
C GLU A 145 22.02 6.29 3.55
N ALA A 146 22.61 6.47 4.74
CA ALA A 146 21.91 6.34 6.03
C ALA A 146 20.78 7.38 6.20
N VAL A 147 21.00 8.63 5.78
CA VAL A 147 19.98 9.70 5.85
C VAL A 147 18.85 9.47 4.82
N THR A 148 19.14 8.78 3.71
CA THR A 148 18.14 8.43 2.69
C THR A 148 17.32 7.21 3.11
N GLU A 149 17.93 6.23 3.79
CA GLU A 149 17.24 5.06 4.37
C GLU A 149 16.32 5.43 5.53
N GLU A 150 16.75 6.32 6.43
CA GLU A 150 15.94 6.74 7.59
C GLU A 150 14.73 7.60 7.17
N ALA A 151 14.88 8.42 6.13
CA ALA A 151 13.77 9.17 5.54
C ALA A 151 12.78 8.27 4.76
N ALA A 152 13.27 7.21 4.12
CA ALA A 152 12.41 6.22 3.46
C ALA A 152 11.60 5.39 4.47
N ALA A 153 12.14 5.13 5.67
CA ALA A 153 11.49 4.37 6.74
C ALA A 153 10.24 5.06 7.33
N LEU A 154 10.08 6.37 7.12
CA LEU A 154 8.93 7.17 7.59
C LEU A 154 7.99 7.61 6.45
N ALA A 155 8.24 7.18 5.21
CA ALA A 155 7.41 7.56 4.09
C ALA A 155 5.95 7.06 4.28
N PRO A 156 4.94 7.86 3.88
CA PRO A 156 3.56 7.41 3.84
C PRO A 156 3.42 6.17 2.96
N ILE A 157 2.62 5.19 3.38
CA ILE A 157 2.29 4.05 2.53
C ILE A 157 1.33 4.53 1.45
N ARG A 158 1.70 4.33 0.18
CA ARG A 158 0.88 4.71 -0.97
C ARG A 158 0.16 3.50 -1.53
N PHE A 159 -1.18 3.54 -1.47
CA PHE A 159 -2.03 2.57 -2.15
C PHE A 159 -2.49 3.12 -3.49
N GLU A 160 -2.45 2.28 -4.51
CA GLU A 160 -2.93 2.57 -5.86
C GLU A 160 -4.45 2.71 -5.90
N PHE A 161 -5.12 1.87 -5.11
CA PHE A 161 -6.56 1.94 -4.88
C PHE A 161 -6.91 1.22 -3.58
N VAL A 162 -8.11 1.55 -3.08
CA VAL A 162 -8.75 0.87 -1.96
C VAL A 162 -10.11 0.40 -2.44
N TRP A 163 -10.19 -0.87 -2.81
CA TRP A 163 -11.42 -1.54 -3.17
C TRP A 163 -12.08 -2.15 -1.94
N THR A 164 -13.38 -2.34 -2.07
CA THR A 164 -14.29 -2.69 -0.97
C THR A 164 -15.26 -3.76 -1.46
N ARG A 165 -16.22 -4.16 -0.62
CA ARG A 165 -17.23 -5.17 -0.98
C ARG A 165 -17.99 -4.82 -2.26
N GLU A 166 -18.21 -3.55 -2.52
CA GLU A 166 -18.89 -3.02 -3.71
C GLU A 166 -18.16 -3.38 -5.02
N HIS A 167 -16.87 -3.70 -4.94
CA HIS A 167 -16.06 -4.14 -6.08
C HIS A 167 -15.99 -5.68 -6.17
N THR A 168 -16.57 -6.42 -5.22
CA THR A 168 -16.59 -7.89 -5.23
C THR A 168 -17.83 -8.42 -5.94
N ARG A 169 -17.77 -9.68 -6.39
CA ARG A 169 -18.94 -10.42 -6.88
C ARG A 169 -19.56 -11.24 -5.77
N ALA A 170 -20.87 -11.44 -5.81
CA ALA A 170 -21.51 -12.41 -4.94
C ALA A 170 -20.96 -13.81 -5.20
N ASP A 171 -20.70 -14.57 -4.14
CA ASP A 171 -20.41 -15.99 -4.26
C ASP A 171 -21.71 -16.78 -4.13
N ASP A 172 -22.50 -16.84 -5.22
CA ASP A 172 -23.82 -17.46 -5.18
C ASP A 172 -23.74 -18.94 -4.80
N PHE A 173 -22.72 -19.66 -5.25
CA PHE A 173 -22.52 -21.06 -4.87
C PHE A 173 -22.35 -21.21 -3.35
N ARG A 174 -21.48 -20.40 -2.73
CA ARG A 174 -21.25 -20.46 -1.28
C ARG A 174 -22.46 -19.94 -0.48
N ARG A 175 -23.16 -18.94 -0.99
CA ARG A 175 -24.38 -18.39 -0.36
C ARG A 175 -25.54 -19.38 -0.39
N LEU A 176 -25.75 -20.08 -1.51
CA LEU A 176 -26.80 -21.09 -1.65
C LEU A 176 -26.56 -22.31 -0.75
N ASN A 177 -25.31 -22.60 -0.45
CA ASN A 177 -24.88 -23.70 0.42
C ASN A 177 -24.38 -23.20 1.78
N ALA A 178 -24.93 -22.08 2.28
CA ALA A 178 -24.48 -21.46 3.51
C ALA A 178 -24.68 -22.42 4.70
N THR A 179 -23.59 -22.76 5.38
CA THR A 179 -23.61 -23.60 6.59
C THR A 179 -23.39 -22.78 7.85
N VAL A 180 -22.74 -21.62 7.70
CA VAL A 180 -22.54 -20.64 8.76
C VAL A 180 -23.06 -19.27 8.33
N LEU A 181 -23.41 -18.43 9.31
CA LEU A 181 -24.03 -17.12 9.05
C LEU A 181 -23.20 -16.22 8.12
N ASP A 182 -21.87 -16.33 8.20
CA ASP A 182 -20.95 -15.58 7.34
C ASP A 182 -21.03 -15.96 5.86
N ASP A 183 -21.45 -17.19 5.54
CA ASP A 183 -21.58 -17.65 4.15
C ASP A 183 -22.69 -16.92 3.40
N ASN A 184 -23.74 -16.44 4.09
CA ASN A 184 -24.83 -15.65 3.51
C ASN A 184 -24.35 -14.36 2.83
N HIS A 185 -23.14 -13.94 3.17
CA HIS A 185 -22.53 -12.73 2.68
C HIS A 185 -21.25 -12.99 1.88
N ALA A 186 -20.99 -14.25 1.54
CA ALA A 186 -19.81 -14.65 0.79
C ALA A 186 -19.68 -13.88 -0.53
N THR A 187 -18.44 -13.51 -0.83
CA THR A 187 -18.07 -12.72 -2.02
C THR A 187 -16.77 -13.22 -2.57
N VAL A 188 -16.49 -12.91 -3.84
CA VAL A 188 -15.29 -13.30 -4.58
C VAL A 188 -14.66 -12.04 -5.17
N LYS A 189 -13.33 -12.01 -5.20
CA LYS A 189 -12.52 -10.94 -5.79
C LYS A 189 -12.10 -11.37 -7.18
N ASP A 190 -12.78 -10.83 -8.18
CA ASP A 190 -12.56 -11.18 -9.59
C ASP A 190 -11.51 -10.26 -10.20
N LEU A 191 -10.25 -10.72 -10.29
CA LEU A 191 -9.14 -9.93 -10.83
C LEU A 191 -9.35 -9.52 -12.30
N SER A 192 -10.24 -10.16 -13.05
CA SER A 192 -10.57 -9.70 -14.41
C SER A 192 -11.12 -8.28 -14.43
N GLN A 193 -11.86 -7.87 -13.39
CA GLN A 193 -12.34 -6.50 -13.24
C GLN A 193 -11.18 -5.53 -13.00
N LEU A 194 -10.17 -5.97 -12.23
CA LEU A 194 -8.96 -5.21 -11.97
C LEU A 194 -8.17 -4.99 -13.26
N PHE A 195 -7.96 -6.06 -14.03
CA PHE A 195 -7.22 -6.00 -15.30
C PHE A 195 -7.91 -5.09 -16.32
N ALA A 196 -9.25 -5.13 -16.36
CA ALA A 196 -10.04 -4.26 -17.21
C ALA A 196 -9.99 -2.79 -16.78
N GLN A 197 -10.05 -2.51 -15.47
CA GLN A 197 -10.12 -1.15 -14.94
C GLN A 197 -8.74 -0.47 -14.87
N PHE A 198 -7.67 -1.23 -14.62
CA PHE A 198 -6.32 -0.71 -14.42
C PHE A 198 -5.26 -1.40 -15.31
N PRO A 199 -5.44 -1.45 -16.64
CA PRO A 199 -4.55 -2.22 -17.53
C PRO A 199 -3.11 -1.70 -17.55
N ALA A 200 -2.89 -0.43 -17.23
CA ALA A 200 -1.55 0.17 -17.18
C ALA A 200 -0.68 -0.39 -16.04
N ILE A 201 -1.29 -1.05 -15.04
CA ILE A 201 -0.62 -1.37 -13.78
C ILE A 201 -0.92 -2.78 -13.26
N ALA A 202 -1.98 -3.39 -13.76
CA ALA A 202 -2.45 -4.71 -13.38
C ALA A 202 -2.60 -5.58 -14.64
N GLN A 203 -1.83 -6.66 -14.67
CA GLN A 203 -1.87 -7.74 -15.65
C GLN A 203 -1.77 -9.08 -14.89
N PRO A 204 -2.20 -10.20 -15.50
CA PRO A 204 -2.07 -11.53 -14.88
C PRO A 204 -0.63 -11.83 -14.44
N GLU A 205 0.37 -11.47 -15.22
CA GLU A 205 1.78 -11.78 -14.95
C GLU A 205 2.43 -10.95 -13.83
N ASN A 206 1.80 -9.87 -13.35
CA ASN A 206 2.37 -9.00 -12.31
C ASN A 206 1.46 -8.82 -11.08
N THR A 207 0.27 -9.38 -11.04
CA THR A 207 -0.70 -9.11 -9.97
C THR A 207 -0.82 -10.27 -9.00
N VAL A 208 -0.80 -10.00 -7.70
CA VAL A 208 -0.98 -11.02 -6.65
C VAL A 208 -2.07 -10.58 -5.69
N LEU A 209 -3.09 -11.41 -5.53
CA LEU A 209 -4.09 -11.29 -4.47
C LEU A 209 -3.58 -12.01 -3.22
N ILE A 210 -3.37 -11.25 -2.15
CA ILE A 210 -2.93 -11.74 -0.84
C ILE A 210 -4.12 -11.67 0.10
N ASP A 211 -4.65 -12.80 0.53
CA ASP A 211 -5.83 -12.86 1.41
C ASP A 211 -5.71 -14.05 2.38
N ASP A 212 -6.44 -14.01 3.50
CA ASP A 212 -6.47 -15.12 4.44
C ASP A 212 -7.52 -16.19 4.08
N THR A 213 -8.41 -15.87 3.14
CA THR A 213 -9.53 -16.70 2.76
C THR A 213 -9.40 -17.16 1.29
N PRO A 214 -8.96 -18.41 1.02
CA PRO A 214 -8.71 -18.88 -0.35
C PRO A 214 -9.89 -18.80 -1.30
N SER A 215 -11.12 -19.00 -0.81
CA SER A 215 -12.32 -18.94 -1.66
C SER A 215 -12.52 -17.56 -2.30
N LYS A 216 -11.92 -16.50 -1.76
CA LYS A 216 -11.99 -15.14 -2.34
C LYS A 216 -11.31 -15.05 -3.70
N ALA A 217 -10.31 -15.90 -3.95
CA ALA A 217 -9.53 -15.89 -5.18
C ALA A 217 -9.93 -16.97 -6.18
N LYS A 218 -11.06 -17.66 -5.97
CA LYS A 218 -11.43 -18.86 -6.75
C LYS A 218 -11.47 -18.69 -8.27
N MET A 219 -11.62 -17.46 -8.78
CA MET A 219 -11.64 -17.15 -10.21
C MET A 219 -10.24 -16.96 -10.81
N HIS A 220 -9.23 -16.72 -9.98
CA HIS A 220 -7.83 -16.42 -10.35
C HIS A 220 -6.89 -17.02 -9.31
N ALA A 221 -6.99 -18.34 -9.10
CA ALA A 221 -6.25 -19.05 -8.06
C ALA A 221 -4.74 -19.11 -8.35
N ASP A 222 -4.34 -18.99 -9.61
CA ASP A 222 -2.97 -18.85 -10.09
C ASP A 222 -2.33 -17.52 -9.65
N ASN A 223 -3.15 -16.48 -9.42
CA ASN A 223 -2.72 -15.18 -8.91
C ASN A 223 -2.89 -15.02 -7.39
N TYR A 224 -3.04 -16.11 -6.65
CA TYR A 224 -3.32 -16.08 -5.21
C TYR A 224 -2.12 -16.50 -4.35
N LEU A 225 -1.88 -15.71 -3.31
CA LEU A 225 -1.03 -16.07 -2.18
C LEU A 225 -1.89 -16.18 -0.92
N TRP A 226 -1.87 -17.35 -0.29
CA TRP A 226 -2.55 -17.55 0.97
C TRP A 226 -1.65 -17.07 2.10
N LEU A 227 -2.02 -15.97 2.75
CA LEU A 227 -1.37 -15.53 3.97
C LEU A 227 -2.21 -15.98 5.17
N ASP A 228 -1.61 -16.71 6.11
CA ASP A 228 -2.34 -17.16 7.29
C ASP A 228 -3.03 -16.00 8.03
N THR A 229 -4.20 -16.31 8.59
CA THR A 229 -5.07 -15.31 9.21
C THR A 229 -4.43 -14.71 10.46
N CYS A 230 -4.58 -13.41 10.64
CA CYS A 230 -4.29 -12.71 11.89
C CYS A 230 -5.57 -12.48 12.73
N GLN A 231 -6.64 -13.24 12.54
CA GLN A 231 -7.87 -13.12 13.34
C GLN A 231 -7.71 -13.71 14.75
N GLY A 232 -8.50 -13.19 15.70
CA GLY A 232 -8.51 -13.67 17.08
C GLY A 232 -7.13 -13.51 17.75
N LEU A 233 -6.65 -14.56 18.41
CA LEU A 233 -5.35 -14.52 19.09
C LEU A 233 -4.14 -14.53 18.13
N ASN A 234 -4.35 -14.80 16.83
CA ASN A 234 -3.27 -14.72 15.84
C ASN A 234 -2.79 -13.28 15.59
N VAL A 235 -3.43 -12.26 16.19
CA VAL A 235 -2.94 -10.87 16.17
C VAL A 235 -1.60 -10.71 16.90
N THR A 236 -1.18 -11.66 17.75
CA THR A 236 0.12 -11.59 18.44
C THR A 236 1.25 -12.28 17.67
N GLU A 237 0.94 -12.84 16.50
CA GLU A 237 1.88 -13.59 15.67
C GLU A 237 2.79 -12.64 14.86
N THR A 238 4.10 -12.89 14.88
CA THR A 238 5.11 -11.94 14.39
C THR A 238 5.85 -12.36 13.11
N ASN A 239 5.73 -13.61 12.68
CA ASN A 239 6.45 -14.17 11.55
C ASN A 239 5.74 -13.92 10.22
N GLY A 240 4.40 -13.97 10.17
CA GLY A 240 3.66 -14.02 8.91
C GLY A 240 3.96 -12.87 7.94
N MET A 241 4.02 -11.63 8.44
CA MET A 241 4.39 -10.47 7.60
C MET A 241 5.88 -10.47 7.19
N ARG A 242 6.79 -10.93 8.06
CA ARG A 242 8.23 -11.00 7.75
C ARG A 242 8.51 -12.06 6.68
N ARG A 243 7.91 -13.24 6.81
CA ARG A 243 7.99 -14.30 5.81
C ARG A 243 7.39 -13.88 4.47
N LEU A 244 6.28 -13.12 4.51
CA LEU A 244 5.74 -12.52 3.30
C LEU A 244 6.76 -11.57 2.65
N GLN A 245 7.39 -10.69 3.43
CA GLN A 245 8.41 -9.77 2.91
C GLN A 245 9.56 -10.54 2.24
N GLU A 246 10.09 -11.57 2.91
CA GLU A 246 11.16 -12.42 2.38
C GLU A 246 10.76 -13.07 1.06
N PHE A 247 9.61 -13.74 1.03
CA PHE A 247 9.09 -14.36 -0.20
C PHE A 247 8.92 -13.34 -1.33
N VAL A 248 8.31 -12.18 -1.03
CA VAL A 248 8.09 -11.16 -2.05
C VAL A 248 9.42 -10.66 -2.62
N MET A 249 10.39 -10.34 -1.76
CA MET A 249 11.66 -9.76 -2.17
C MET A 249 12.58 -10.76 -2.87
N GLN A 250 12.58 -12.03 -2.43
CA GLN A 250 13.50 -13.05 -2.93
C GLN A 250 12.95 -13.82 -4.13
N GLU A 251 11.65 -14.02 -4.22
CA GLU A 251 11.03 -14.89 -5.25
C GLU A 251 10.11 -14.10 -6.19
N LEU A 252 9.22 -13.27 -5.65
CA LEU A 252 8.18 -12.61 -6.45
C LEU A 252 8.71 -11.41 -7.26
N VAL A 253 9.50 -10.52 -6.66
CA VAL A 253 10.11 -9.36 -7.32
C VAL A 253 11.02 -9.75 -8.49
N PRO A 254 11.89 -10.77 -8.40
CA PRO A 254 12.71 -11.19 -9.54
C PRO A 254 11.96 -12.04 -10.59
N ALA A 255 10.76 -12.53 -10.28
CA ALA A 255 9.98 -13.34 -11.22
C ALA A 255 9.55 -12.51 -12.44
N ARG A 256 9.62 -13.13 -13.61
CA ARG A 256 9.10 -12.53 -14.86
C ARG A 256 7.58 -12.57 -14.90
N ASP A 257 7.01 -13.68 -14.44
CA ASP A 257 5.59 -13.88 -14.22
C ASP A 257 5.40 -14.33 -12.77
N VAL A 258 4.62 -13.58 -11.99
CA VAL A 258 4.41 -13.90 -10.58
C VAL A 258 3.80 -15.28 -10.39
N ARG A 259 3.02 -15.77 -11.36
CA ARG A 259 2.34 -17.07 -11.29
C ARG A 259 3.32 -18.25 -11.26
N ASP A 260 4.55 -18.06 -11.73
CA ASP A 260 5.61 -19.07 -11.70
C ASP A 260 6.04 -19.43 -10.25
N VAL A 261 5.77 -18.54 -9.28
CA VAL A 261 6.16 -18.72 -7.87
C VAL A 261 4.97 -18.74 -6.90
N LEU A 262 3.73 -18.68 -7.42
CA LEU A 262 2.50 -18.70 -6.62
C LEU A 262 2.00 -20.13 -6.36
N CYS A 263 0.72 -20.27 -5.99
CA CYS A 263 0.19 -21.43 -5.24
C CYS A 263 0.91 -21.61 -3.88
N ARG A 264 1.34 -20.50 -3.28
CA ARG A 264 2.09 -20.45 -2.02
C ARG A 264 1.17 -20.13 -0.84
N ARG A 265 1.42 -20.80 0.29
CA ARG A 265 0.89 -20.41 1.60
C ARG A 265 2.02 -19.93 2.50
N ILE A 266 1.92 -18.68 2.96
CA ILE A 266 2.79 -18.12 3.99
C ILE A 266 2.12 -18.40 5.33
N ARG A 267 2.75 -19.27 6.11
CA ARG A 267 2.24 -19.67 7.41
C ARG A 267 2.78 -18.82 8.54
N ASN A 268 2.10 -18.89 9.67
CA ASN A 268 2.49 -18.24 10.90
C ASN A 268 3.56 -19.03 11.71
N ASP A 269 3.81 -20.30 11.37
CA ASP A 269 4.66 -21.26 12.11
C ASP A 269 6.12 -21.37 11.63
#